data_AF-A0ABD1PMX7-F1
#
_entry.id   AF-A0ABD1PMX7-F1
#
_cell.length_a   1.000
_cell.length_b   1.000
_cell.length_c   1.000
_cell.angle_alpha   90.00
_cell.angle_beta   90.00
_cell.angle_gamma   90.00
#
_symmetry.space_group_name_H-M   'P 1'
#
loop_
_entity.id
_entity.type
_entity.pdbx_description
1 polymer ?
#
loop_
_entity_poly.entity_id
_entity_poly.type
_entity_poly.pdbx_seq_one_letter_code
_entity_poly.pdbx_strand_id
1 'polypeptide(L)'
;MNEIFHTEQIAQMEISDEYSLSKSSENLESESLTKQNGYNLDEVWGDSTYMDSFTSDYHIDQKLHQFANFESLDDLYLDIISPPIQSFDDEIINRGNGEFQDSEVIESENKSLHVLPSTSLEILTKYGSRLRSLNRGKINVERYRTDCNRNGSRTLSTETIIRLAAEEFIQSSSQSSCELSVLSHPYASEISGQVEEDFKELKLLRNLLSCAEKVGEEKYERARRLLLECDKMSSSTGNPVERLAFYFIRALYEKIDRETMKFKGKTLADPQEVLKSPKTTQIAFHKLLPLSQIAKFAGFQAIVEHVEESRKIHIVDLQINNGLQCTILMQALASRVEHPLEYLKITAVGTNSRPMIEETGRHLTSFAQSLSLKFLFNVVVVDDILDLNKKLFDLDEDETIAVYAEYVLMNWIARPNCLDKLMQLIRTLNPCVMIVCEVEANCNSPIFVERFVEALFFYGAFFDSLADCLKNDDENRMAAESTNFSSAIRNIVATEGDERKIRHVSIDVWRAYFARFGLFEVELSMSSIYQANLVLKNFMCGDSCTLDTKDKRLVIGWKGTPLSSLSAWKFQRRCLY
;
A
#
# COMPACT_ATOMS: atom_id res chain seq x y z
N MET A 1 -28.10 -1.56 -11.22
CA MET A 1 -26.68 -1.61 -10.80
C MET A 1 -26.23 -3.01 -11.15
N ASN A 2 -25.47 -3.17 -12.24
CA ASN A 2 -25.03 -4.50 -12.69
C ASN A 2 -23.88 -4.94 -11.76
N GLU A 3 -24.16 -5.88 -10.86
CA GLU A 3 -23.13 -6.51 -10.05
C GLU A 3 -22.28 -7.40 -10.96
N ILE A 4 -21.03 -7.02 -11.21
CA ILE A 4 -20.12 -7.77 -12.08
C ILE A 4 -19.37 -8.85 -11.29
N PHE A 5 -19.10 -8.57 -10.01
CA PHE A 5 -18.53 -9.52 -9.07
C PHE A 5 -19.61 -9.90 -8.05
N HIS A 6 -20.07 -11.16 -8.10
CA HIS A 6 -20.91 -11.70 -7.03
C HIS A 6 -20.07 -11.97 -5.78
N THR A 7 -20.68 -11.87 -4.59
CA THR A 7 -20.04 -12.16 -3.30
C THR A 7 -19.36 -13.54 -3.28
N GLU A 8 -19.90 -14.51 -4.02
CA GLU A 8 -19.33 -15.85 -4.18
C GLU A 8 -18.03 -15.87 -5.01
N GLN A 9 -17.81 -14.96 -5.96
CA GLN A 9 -16.54 -14.89 -6.71
C GLN A 9 -15.40 -14.35 -5.85
N ILE A 10 -15.72 -13.43 -4.92
CA ILE A 10 -14.74 -12.93 -3.95
C ILE A 10 -14.30 -14.05 -2.99
N ALA A 11 -15.19 -15.01 -2.68
CA ALA A 11 -14.90 -16.19 -1.85
C ALA A 11 -14.33 -17.40 -2.64
N GLN A 12 -14.77 -17.67 -3.87
CA GLN A 12 -14.33 -18.84 -4.68
C GLN A 12 -12.92 -18.68 -5.27
N MET A 13 -12.37 -17.47 -5.30
CA MET A 13 -10.96 -17.24 -5.57
C MET A 13 -10.03 -17.84 -4.48
N GLU A 14 -10.58 -18.26 -3.34
CA GLU A 14 -9.85 -18.96 -2.28
C GLU A 14 -9.45 -20.39 -2.65
N ILE A 15 -10.11 -21.01 -3.65
CA ILE A 15 -10.02 -22.47 -3.93
C ILE A 15 -9.18 -22.80 -5.18
N SER A 16 -8.97 -21.85 -6.09
CA SER A 16 -8.35 -22.16 -7.41
C SER A 16 -6.84 -22.45 -7.35
N ASP A 17 -6.16 -22.19 -6.22
CA ASP A 17 -4.73 -22.44 -6.04
C ASP A 17 -4.38 -23.90 -5.70
N GLU A 18 -5.36 -24.76 -5.34
CA GLU A 18 -5.09 -26.14 -4.93
C GLU A 18 -4.83 -27.13 -6.08
N TYR A 19 -5.03 -26.73 -7.35
CA TYR A 19 -4.95 -27.64 -8.50
C TYR A 19 -3.54 -27.98 -9.02
N SER A 20 -2.47 -27.71 -8.24
CA SER A 20 -1.10 -27.71 -8.76
C SER A 20 -0.19 -28.88 -8.37
N LEU A 21 -0.67 -29.97 -7.74
CA LEU A 21 0.24 -31.04 -7.29
C LEU A 21 -0.34 -32.46 -7.51
N SER A 22 -0.08 -33.05 -8.68
CA SER A 22 -0.35 -34.46 -8.99
C SER A 22 0.94 -35.30 -9.08
N LYS A 23 1.15 -36.11 -8.03
CA LYS A 23 1.74 -37.47 -7.86
C LYS A 23 2.78 -38.06 -8.85
N SER A 24 3.83 -38.68 -8.27
CA SER A 24 4.19 -40.10 -8.49
C SER A 24 5.14 -40.64 -7.39
N SER A 25 4.77 -41.79 -6.83
CA SER A 25 5.31 -42.55 -5.69
C SER A 25 6.35 -43.62 -6.07
N GLU A 26 7.30 -43.97 -5.17
CA GLU A 26 7.55 -45.37 -4.70
C GLU A 26 8.70 -45.50 -3.64
N ASN A 27 8.31 -45.91 -2.41
CA ASN A 27 8.87 -46.97 -1.52
C ASN A 27 10.35 -47.02 -1.02
N LEU A 28 10.57 -46.82 0.30
CA LEU A 28 10.83 -47.85 1.37
C LEU A 28 11.76 -47.40 2.55
N GLU A 29 11.25 -47.65 3.78
CA GLU A 29 11.92 -48.06 5.06
C GLU A 29 13.06 -47.19 5.68
N SER A 30 12.81 -46.40 6.73
CA SER A 30 12.79 -46.69 8.20
C SER A 30 14.16 -46.88 8.88
N GLU A 31 14.55 -45.99 9.80
CA GLU A 31 14.83 -46.31 11.22
C GLU A 31 15.36 -45.11 12.05
N SER A 32 15.10 -45.22 13.36
CA SER A 32 15.20 -44.28 14.47
C SER A 32 16.62 -43.89 14.93
N LEU A 33 16.77 -42.73 15.61
CA LEU A 33 17.19 -42.67 17.03
C LEU A 33 17.34 -41.23 17.58
N THR A 34 16.98 -41.14 18.86
CA THR A 34 16.95 -40.03 19.81
C THR A 34 18.33 -39.49 20.23
N LYS A 35 18.43 -38.19 20.56
CA LYS A 35 18.99 -37.70 21.84
C LYS A 35 18.86 -36.18 22.08
N GLN A 36 18.85 -35.88 23.37
CA GLN A 36 18.52 -34.66 24.10
C GLN A 36 19.68 -33.65 24.28
N ASN A 37 19.24 -32.41 24.57
CA ASN A 37 19.80 -31.37 25.48
C ASN A 37 20.90 -30.41 24.99
N GLY A 38 20.64 -29.12 25.24
CA GLY A 38 21.67 -28.12 25.55
C GLY A 38 21.37 -26.71 25.06
N TYR A 39 20.87 -25.83 25.93
CA TYR A 39 20.80 -24.39 25.70
C TYR A 39 22.21 -23.77 25.64
N ASN A 40 22.45 -22.86 24.69
CA ASN A 40 23.24 -21.65 24.93
C ASN A 40 22.98 -20.57 23.87
N LEU A 41 22.87 -19.34 24.37
CA LEU A 41 22.80 -18.08 23.65
C LEU A 41 24.19 -17.66 23.15
N ASP A 42 24.18 -16.79 22.14
CA ASP A 42 25.27 -15.99 21.56
C ASP A 42 25.88 -16.50 20.25
N GLU A 43 26.15 -15.52 19.37
CA GLU A 43 26.82 -15.56 18.06
C GLU A 43 25.99 -15.90 16.81
N VAL A 44 25.42 -14.86 16.16
CA VAL A 44 25.20 -14.90 14.69
C VAL A 44 25.53 -13.54 14.06
N TRP A 45 26.81 -13.33 13.76
CA TRP A 45 27.27 -12.58 12.59
C TRP A 45 28.50 -13.29 12.05
N GLY A 46 28.29 -14.09 11.02
CA GLY A 46 29.32 -14.91 10.38
C GLY A 46 29.00 -15.14 8.92
N ASP A 47 29.69 -14.36 8.10
CA ASP A 47 29.90 -14.42 6.66
C ASP A 47 30.05 -15.85 6.10
N SER A 48 29.54 -16.12 4.88
CA SER A 48 30.21 -16.98 3.88
C SER A 48 29.37 -17.16 2.61
N THR A 49 29.83 -16.55 1.52
CA THR A 49 29.81 -17.12 0.16
C THR A 49 30.15 -18.61 0.13
N TYR A 50 29.46 -19.45 -0.67
CA TYR A 50 30.04 -20.29 -1.74
C TYR A 50 29.04 -21.33 -2.31
N MET A 51 28.92 -21.29 -3.65
CA MET A 51 28.77 -22.37 -4.64
C MET A 51 27.46 -23.11 -4.90
N ASP A 52 27.20 -23.17 -6.22
CA ASP A 52 26.22 -23.94 -6.96
C ASP A 52 26.39 -25.47 -6.86
N SER A 53 25.23 -26.14 -7.01
CA SER A 53 24.96 -27.29 -7.89
C SER A 53 24.58 -28.66 -7.27
N PHE A 54 23.45 -29.16 -7.80
CA PHE A 54 22.92 -30.54 -7.92
C PHE A 54 21.98 -31.15 -6.84
N THR A 55 20.67 -31.06 -7.14
CA THR A 55 19.59 -32.08 -7.14
C THR A 55 19.62 -33.31 -6.22
N SER A 56 18.54 -33.54 -5.44
CA SER A 56 17.69 -34.77 -5.45
C SER A 56 16.50 -34.66 -4.47
N ASP A 57 15.30 -35.03 -4.94
CA ASP A 57 14.03 -35.17 -4.19
C ASP A 57 14.03 -36.33 -3.18
N TYR A 58 13.28 -36.21 -2.07
CA TYR A 58 12.53 -37.24 -1.29
C TYR A 58 12.35 -36.82 0.19
N HIS A 59 11.19 -36.26 0.57
CA HIS A 59 10.48 -36.48 1.87
C HIS A 59 9.34 -35.47 2.09
N ILE A 60 8.24 -35.62 1.34
CA ILE A 60 6.90 -35.14 1.76
C ILE A 60 5.97 -36.33 1.59
N ASP A 61 5.85 -37.18 2.62
CA ASP A 61 4.68 -38.06 2.76
C ASP A 61 4.60 -38.65 4.17
N GLN A 62 4.17 -37.83 5.13
CA GLN A 62 3.55 -38.34 6.36
C GLN A 62 2.75 -37.23 7.03
N LYS A 63 1.52 -36.98 6.55
CA LYS A 63 0.37 -36.47 7.35
C LYS A 63 -0.91 -36.23 6.53
N LEU A 64 -1.22 -37.07 5.55
CA LEU A 64 -2.56 -37.15 4.97
C LEU A 64 -3.24 -38.46 5.34
N HIS A 65 -3.62 -38.57 6.60
CA HIS A 65 -4.73 -39.42 7.03
C HIS A 65 -5.31 -38.86 8.31
N GLN A 66 -6.31 -37.98 8.19
CA GLN A 66 -7.39 -37.86 9.18
C GLN A 66 -8.47 -36.83 8.77
N PHE A 67 -8.98 -36.86 7.55
CA PHE A 67 -10.24 -36.15 7.27
C PHE A 67 -11.12 -36.99 6.35
N ALA A 68 -11.96 -37.81 6.99
CA ALA A 68 -13.17 -38.35 6.39
C ALA A 68 -14.34 -37.84 7.23
N ASN A 69 -15.38 -37.39 6.52
CA ASN A 69 -16.75 -37.07 6.97
C ASN A 69 -17.04 -35.59 7.14
N PHE A 70 -17.49 -34.97 6.05
CA PHE A 70 -18.46 -33.87 6.06
C PHE A 70 -19.74 -34.38 5.40
N GLU A 71 -20.87 -34.26 6.11
CA GLU A 71 -22.21 -34.30 5.55
C GLU A 71 -22.83 -32.90 5.66
N SER A 72 -23.23 -32.39 4.49
CA SER A 72 -24.49 -31.71 4.17
C SER A 72 -25.09 -30.68 5.14
N LEU A 73 -25.41 -29.50 4.60
CA LEU A 73 -26.76 -28.92 4.68
C LEU A 73 -26.89 -27.75 3.69
N ASP A 74 -27.45 -28.07 2.52
CA ASP A 74 -28.34 -27.16 1.76
C ASP A 74 -29.53 -26.79 2.64
N ASP A 75 -29.97 -25.52 2.64
CA ASP A 75 -31.37 -25.15 2.43
C ASP A 75 -31.70 -23.66 2.70
N LEU A 76 -32.66 -23.16 1.89
CA LEU A 76 -33.57 -22.00 2.04
C LEU A 76 -33.14 -20.66 1.38
N TYR A 77 -33.49 -20.38 0.12
CA TYR A 77 -34.80 -19.92 -0.44
C TYR A 77 -35.38 -18.61 0.13
N LEU A 78 -35.17 -17.52 -0.64
CA LEU A 78 -36.13 -16.54 -1.22
C LEU A 78 -37.29 -15.95 -0.39
N ASP A 79 -37.43 -14.61 -0.33
CA ASP A 79 -38.41 -13.84 -1.17
C ASP A 79 -38.64 -12.35 -0.76
N ILE A 80 -38.43 -11.46 -1.74
CA ILE A 80 -39.26 -10.34 -2.30
C ILE A 80 -39.84 -9.19 -1.42
N ILE A 81 -39.59 -7.95 -1.90
CA ILE A 81 -40.52 -6.82 -2.25
C ILE A 81 -40.02 -5.46 -1.72
N SER A 82 -39.68 -4.56 -2.66
CA SER A 82 -39.47 -3.11 -2.46
C SER A 82 -40.75 -2.31 -2.81
N PRO A 83 -40.88 -1.07 -2.29
CA PRO A 83 -41.61 0.00 -2.98
C PRO A 83 -40.73 1.24 -3.28
N PRO A 84 -41.22 2.20 -4.10
CA PRO A 84 -40.40 2.93 -5.08
C PRO A 84 -40.01 4.39 -4.71
N ILE A 85 -39.13 4.90 -5.58
CA ILE A 85 -38.42 6.18 -5.69
C ILE A 85 -39.32 7.44 -5.66
N GLN A 86 -38.82 8.54 -5.07
CA GLN A 86 -39.13 9.90 -5.51
C GLN A 86 -37.87 10.80 -5.55
N SER A 87 -37.71 11.44 -6.71
CA SER A 87 -36.70 12.37 -7.20
C SER A 87 -36.84 13.80 -6.64
N PHE A 88 -35.74 14.54 -6.47
CA PHE A 88 -35.73 16.00 -6.63
C PHE A 88 -34.33 16.48 -7.06
N ASP A 89 -34.26 17.02 -8.27
CA ASP A 89 -33.14 17.76 -8.85
C ASP A 89 -33.37 19.28 -8.74
N ASP A 90 -32.25 20.02 -8.84
CA ASP A 90 -32.05 21.45 -9.14
C ASP A 90 -32.41 22.50 -8.06
N GLU A 91 -31.64 23.57 -7.81
CA GLU A 91 -30.86 24.39 -8.76
C GLU A 91 -29.74 25.23 -8.08
N ILE A 92 -28.81 25.73 -8.90
CA ILE A 92 -27.50 26.34 -8.63
C ILE A 92 -27.57 27.90 -8.68
N ILE A 93 -26.46 28.57 -8.27
CA ILE A 93 -25.86 29.83 -8.82
C ILE A 93 -25.99 31.10 -7.93
N ASN A 94 -24.88 31.63 -7.36
CA ASN A 94 -24.02 32.69 -7.97
C ASN A 94 -23.06 33.44 -7.00
N ARG A 95 -21.96 33.97 -7.59
CA ARG A 95 -21.07 35.12 -7.21
C ARG A 95 -19.96 34.90 -6.14
N GLY A 96 -18.74 35.41 -6.30
CA GLY A 96 -18.19 36.31 -7.33
C GLY A 96 -16.67 36.59 -7.18
N ASN A 97 -16.14 37.24 -8.21
CA ASN A 97 -14.74 37.64 -8.46
C ASN A 97 -14.11 38.59 -7.42
N GLY A 98 -12.77 38.56 -7.35
CA GLY A 98 -11.94 39.65 -6.83
C GLY A 98 -10.44 39.40 -7.02
N GLU A 99 -9.83 40.07 -8.01
CA GLU A 99 -8.38 40.25 -8.19
C GLU A 99 -7.82 41.21 -7.11
N PHE A 100 -6.55 41.10 -6.71
CA PHE A 100 -5.65 42.24 -6.44
C PHE A 100 -4.16 41.83 -6.33
N GLN A 101 -3.32 42.79 -6.73
CA GLN A 101 -1.91 42.80 -7.13
C GLN A 101 -0.83 42.74 -6.03
N ASP A 102 0.39 42.47 -6.54
CA ASP A 102 1.74 42.52 -5.95
C ASP A 102 2.10 43.73 -5.08
N SER A 103 3.03 43.51 -4.13
CA SER A 103 3.95 44.53 -3.62
C SER A 103 5.24 43.88 -3.11
N GLU A 104 6.36 44.23 -3.75
CA GLU A 104 7.74 44.00 -3.31
C GLU A 104 8.05 44.76 -2.01
N VAL A 105 8.69 44.11 -1.04
CA VAL A 105 9.44 44.78 0.03
C VAL A 105 10.77 44.06 0.30
N ILE A 106 11.79 44.90 0.30
CA ILE A 106 13.24 44.72 0.42
C ILE A 106 13.69 43.89 1.64
N GLU A 107 14.67 43.01 1.42
CA GLU A 107 15.43 42.25 2.41
C GLU A 107 16.17 43.16 3.42
N SER A 108 16.07 42.81 4.70
CA SER A 108 17.05 43.19 5.71
C SER A 108 17.47 41.95 6.49
N GLU A 109 18.75 41.58 6.37
CA GLU A 109 19.39 40.51 7.13
C GLU A 109 19.25 40.77 8.65
N ASN A 110 18.61 39.84 9.36
CA ASN A 110 18.76 39.70 10.80
C ASN A 110 18.90 38.22 11.14
N LYS A 111 20.12 37.84 11.55
CA LYS A 111 20.42 36.56 12.19
C LYS A 111 19.53 36.39 13.42
N SER A 112 18.58 35.47 13.38
CA SER A 112 17.76 35.09 14.52
C SER A 112 17.76 33.56 14.70
N LEU A 113 17.74 33.15 15.96
CA LEU A 113 17.92 31.80 16.49
C LEU A 113 17.10 30.72 15.75
N HIS A 114 17.75 29.58 15.48
CA HIS A 114 17.15 28.37 14.91
C HIS A 114 16.09 27.77 15.85
N VAL A 115 14.88 28.28 15.72
CA VAL A 115 13.61 27.59 15.96
C VAL A 115 13.28 26.82 14.68
N LEU A 116 12.57 25.69 14.76
CA LEU A 116 12.13 24.87 13.61
C LEU A 116 11.79 25.73 12.39
N PRO A 117 12.13 25.31 11.15
CA PRO A 117 11.45 25.84 9.98
C PRO A 117 9.94 25.62 10.18
N SER A 118 9.15 26.68 10.07
CA SER A 118 7.69 26.67 10.29
C SER A 118 6.98 25.53 9.54
N THR A 119 7.56 25.05 8.44
CA THR A 119 7.00 24.01 7.56
C THR A 119 6.94 22.61 8.18
N SER A 120 7.85 22.23 9.08
CA SER A 120 7.80 20.90 9.75
C SER A 120 6.65 20.83 10.78
N LEU A 121 6.38 21.97 11.45
CA LEU A 121 5.19 22.15 12.29
C LEU A 121 3.92 22.23 11.45
N GLU A 122 4.00 22.81 10.25
CA GLU A 122 2.88 22.82 9.29
C GLU A 122 2.49 21.43 8.84
N ILE A 123 3.40 20.46 8.65
CA ILE A 123 3.02 19.08 8.32
C ILE A 123 2.26 18.43 9.47
N LEU A 124 2.79 18.52 10.69
CA LEU A 124 2.14 17.97 11.89
C LEU A 124 0.76 18.61 12.13
N THR A 125 0.64 19.91 11.90
CA THR A 125 -0.65 20.62 11.98
C THR A 125 -1.56 20.34 10.77
N LYS A 126 -1.00 20.10 9.57
CA LYS A 126 -1.70 19.73 8.34
C LYS A 126 -2.30 18.34 8.46
N TYR A 127 -1.61 17.38 9.07
CA TYR A 127 -2.18 16.08 9.46
C TYR A 127 -3.38 16.26 10.41
N GLY A 128 -3.24 17.10 11.44
CA GLY A 128 -4.36 17.48 12.30
C GLY A 128 -5.54 18.14 11.56
N SER A 129 -5.27 18.94 10.52
CA SER A 129 -6.30 19.65 9.73
C SER A 129 -6.95 18.80 8.62
N ARG A 130 -6.19 17.94 7.94
CA ARG A 130 -6.65 17.02 6.89
C ARG A 130 -7.61 15.98 7.47
N LEU A 131 -7.37 15.51 8.69
CA LEU A 131 -8.27 14.60 9.40
C LEU A 131 -9.60 15.28 9.79
N ARG A 132 -9.57 16.57 10.18
CA ARG A 132 -10.79 17.36 10.42
C ARG A 132 -11.64 17.57 9.15
N SER A 133 -11.01 17.59 7.98
CA SER A 133 -11.69 17.71 6.67
C SER A 133 -12.36 16.40 6.23
N LEU A 134 -11.73 15.25 6.48
CA LEU A 134 -12.31 13.93 6.23
C LEU A 134 -13.55 13.68 7.10
N ASN A 135 -13.55 14.19 8.34
CA ASN A 135 -14.64 14.10 9.29
C ASN A 135 -15.80 15.11 9.11
N ARG A 136 -15.83 15.93 8.05
CA ARG A 136 -16.85 16.99 7.87
C ARG A 136 -18.20 16.46 7.34
N GLY A 137 -18.33 15.18 7.04
CA GLY A 137 -19.60 14.53 6.71
C GLY A 137 -20.21 13.86 7.94
N LYS A 138 -21.11 14.58 8.63
CA LYS A 138 -21.80 14.25 9.91
C LYS A 138 -20.98 14.43 11.19
N ILE A 139 -20.93 15.67 11.70
CA ILE A 139 -20.65 15.92 13.12
C ILE A 139 -21.68 16.92 13.65
N ASN A 140 -22.68 16.38 14.37
CA ASN A 140 -23.06 16.98 15.63
C ASN A 140 -21.95 16.61 16.61
N VAL A 141 -21.46 17.61 17.35
CA VAL A 141 -20.31 17.51 18.26
C VAL A 141 -20.68 16.60 19.44
N GLU A 142 -20.42 15.31 19.29
CA GLU A 142 -20.22 14.37 20.39
C GLU A 142 -18.79 13.81 20.24
N ARG A 143 -18.02 13.95 21.31
CA ARG A 143 -16.63 13.50 21.46
C ARG A 143 -16.41 12.14 20.81
N TYR A 144 -15.34 12.07 20.00
CA TYR A 144 -14.65 10.87 19.51
C TYR A 144 -15.34 9.57 19.89
N ARG A 145 -16.13 9.02 18.96
CA ARG A 145 -16.68 7.67 19.09
C ARG A 145 -15.49 6.74 19.30
N THR A 146 -15.39 6.29 20.54
CA THR A 146 -14.37 5.40 21.07
C THR A 146 -14.92 4.02 20.80
N ASP A 147 -14.37 3.29 19.83
CA ASP A 147 -14.86 1.95 19.54
C ASP A 147 -14.51 1.03 20.71
N CYS A 148 -15.56 0.62 21.42
CA CYS A 148 -15.47 -0.34 22.52
C CYS A 148 -15.22 -1.71 21.89
N ASN A 149 -14.04 -2.28 22.09
CA ASN A 149 -13.87 -3.70 21.89
C ASN A 149 -14.81 -4.44 22.86
N ARG A 150 -15.39 -5.57 22.43
CA ARG A 150 -16.38 -6.36 23.21
C ARG A 150 -15.83 -6.90 24.55
N ASN A 151 -14.55 -6.64 24.84
CA ASN A 151 -13.80 -6.97 26.06
C ASN A 151 -13.23 -5.74 26.82
N GLY A 152 -13.82 -4.54 26.69
CA GLY A 152 -13.56 -3.42 27.64
C GLY A 152 -12.15 -2.82 27.70
N SER A 153 -11.19 -3.29 26.91
CA SER A 153 -9.84 -2.71 26.81
C SER A 153 -9.79 -1.63 25.73
N ARG A 154 -9.22 -0.46 26.07
CA ARG A 154 -9.04 0.71 25.19
C ARG A 154 -7.57 0.81 24.79
N THR A 155 -7.19 0.22 23.66
CA THR A 155 -5.85 0.37 23.09
C THR A 155 -5.89 1.47 22.03
N LEU A 156 -4.99 2.47 22.13
CA LEU A 156 -4.89 3.54 21.13
C LEU A 156 -4.30 2.99 19.83
N SER A 157 -4.72 3.54 18.68
CA SER A 157 -4.09 3.19 17.39
C SER A 157 -2.68 3.76 17.33
N THR A 158 -1.80 3.11 16.55
CA THR A 158 -0.44 3.59 16.29
C THR A 158 -0.45 5.05 15.79
N GLU A 159 -1.38 5.41 14.89
CA GLU A 159 -1.58 6.79 14.40
C GLU A 159 -1.86 7.77 15.54
N THR A 160 -2.75 7.40 16.46
CA THR A 160 -3.14 8.30 17.54
C THR A 160 -1.99 8.51 18.51
N ILE A 161 -1.18 7.48 18.77
CA ILE A 161 0.02 7.61 19.60
C ILE A 161 1.07 8.48 18.89
N ILE A 162 1.29 8.31 17.58
CA ILE A 162 2.18 9.20 16.81
C ILE A 162 1.69 10.65 16.88
N ARG A 163 0.38 10.89 16.75
CA ARG A 163 -0.21 12.23 16.83
C ARG A 163 -0.01 12.87 18.20
N LEU A 164 -0.31 12.15 19.28
CA LEU A 164 -0.10 12.63 20.64
C LEU A 164 1.39 12.92 20.91
N ALA A 165 2.28 12.04 20.47
CA ALA A 165 3.73 12.25 20.59
C ALA A 165 4.21 13.47 19.81
N ALA A 166 3.64 13.73 18.62
CA ALA A 166 3.92 14.92 17.83
C ALA A 166 3.39 16.19 18.49
N GLU A 167 2.18 16.17 19.05
CA GLU A 167 1.63 17.29 19.80
C GLU A 167 2.51 17.64 21.02
N GLU A 168 2.93 16.63 21.80
CA GLU A 168 3.87 16.84 22.91
C GLU A 168 5.22 17.39 22.45
N PHE A 169 5.74 16.87 21.33
CA PHE A 169 6.98 17.37 20.73
C PHE A 169 6.86 18.86 20.38
N ILE A 170 5.78 19.27 19.71
CA ILE A 170 5.53 20.67 19.35
C ILE A 170 5.42 21.56 20.58
N GLN A 171 4.66 21.12 21.59
CA GLN A 171 4.48 21.87 22.84
C GLN A 171 5.82 22.04 23.56
N SER A 172 6.66 21.00 23.61
CA SER A 172 7.98 21.06 24.23
C SER A 172 8.94 22.02 23.52
N SER A 173 8.77 22.20 22.20
CA SER A 173 9.57 23.10 21.37
C SER A 173 9.11 24.58 21.42
N SER A 174 7.91 24.87 21.94
CA SER A 174 7.26 26.19 21.88
C SER A 174 7.39 27.06 23.16
N GLN A 175 8.16 26.64 24.17
CA GLN A 175 8.47 27.26 25.48
C GLN A 175 7.54 26.99 26.68
N SER A 176 8.17 26.96 27.88
CA SER A 176 7.61 26.99 29.24
C SER A 176 6.75 25.79 29.65
N SER A 177 7.25 25.06 30.66
CA SER A 177 6.56 24.00 31.40
C SER A 177 5.08 24.30 31.67
N CYS A 178 4.20 23.61 30.95
CA CYS A 178 2.87 23.30 31.45
C CYS A 178 2.81 21.77 31.62
N GLU A 179 3.12 21.31 32.83
CA GLU A 179 2.78 19.96 33.26
C GLU A 179 1.27 19.78 33.08
N LEU A 180 0.87 18.76 32.31
CA LEU A 180 -0.54 18.41 32.17
C LEU A 180 -1.03 17.71 33.44
N SER A 181 -1.89 18.40 34.17
CA SER A 181 -2.66 17.90 35.31
C SER A 181 -3.76 16.92 34.86
N VAL A 182 -3.43 15.66 34.62
CA VAL A 182 -4.43 14.60 34.27
C VAL A 182 -4.64 13.59 35.40
N LEU A 183 -3.87 13.61 36.49
CA LEU A 183 -3.91 12.55 37.50
C LEU A 183 -4.64 12.92 38.79
N SER A 184 -5.92 13.29 38.69
CA SER A 184 -6.79 13.39 39.88
C SER A 184 -8.17 12.82 39.62
N HIS A 185 -8.26 11.53 39.26
CA HIS A 185 -9.52 10.78 39.28
C HIS A 185 -9.40 9.53 40.15
N PRO A 186 -10.32 9.29 41.10
CA PRO A 186 -10.22 8.24 42.14
C PRO A 186 -10.39 6.79 41.66
N TYR A 187 -10.35 6.53 40.34
CA TYR A 187 -10.42 5.19 39.73
C TYR A 187 -9.19 4.86 38.85
N ALA A 188 -8.09 5.62 38.98
CA ALA A 188 -6.90 5.47 38.15
C ALA A 188 -6.18 4.10 38.27
N SER A 189 -6.45 3.34 39.33
CA SER A 189 -5.75 2.09 39.65
C SER A 189 -6.07 0.90 38.73
N GLU A 190 -7.24 0.85 38.09
CA GLU A 190 -7.58 -0.20 37.10
C GLU A 190 -7.23 0.21 35.65
N ILE A 191 -6.93 1.50 35.44
CA ILE A 191 -6.49 2.10 34.17
C ILE A 191 -4.95 2.22 34.11
N SER A 192 -4.27 1.98 35.23
CA SER A 192 -2.85 2.33 35.44
C SER A 192 -1.86 1.57 34.56
N GLY A 193 -2.06 0.27 34.31
CA GLY A 193 -1.10 -0.53 33.53
C GLY A 193 -1.06 -0.15 32.05
N GLN A 194 -2.23 0.03 31.43
CA GLN A 194 -2.35 0.38 30.01
C GLN A 194 -1.93 1.83 29.74
N VAL A 195 -2.28 2.77 30.64
CA VAL A 195 -1.83 4.17 30.51
C VAL A 195 -0.31 4.29 30.66
N GLU A 196 0.32 3.40 31.44
CA GLU A 196 1.78 3.36 31.58
C GLU A 196 2.49 2.81 30.34
N GLU A 197 1.93 1.79 29.67
CA GLU A 197 2.40 1.30 28.37
C GLU A 197 2.23 2.34 27.26
N ASP A 198 1.04 2.94 27.15
CA ASP A 198 0.78 4.04 26.20
C ASP A 198 1.76 5.21 26.45
N PHE A 199 2.10 5.51 27.71
CA PHE A 199 3.09 6.54 28.06
C PHE A 199 4.51 6.19 27.63
N LYS A 200 4.91 4.91 27.68
CA LYS A 200 6.21 4.43 27.18
C LYS A 200 6.29 4.62 25.66
N GLU A 201 5.24 4.24 24.94
CA GLU A 201 5.14 4.36 23.48
C GLU A 201 5.14 5.82 23.02
N LEU A 202 4.37 6.67 23.71
CA LEU A 202 4.37 8.12 23.48
C LEU A 202 5.76 8.72 23.67
N LYS A 203 6.44 8.36 24.77
CA LYS A 203 7.81 8.82 25.04
C LYS A 203 8.80 8.34 23.97
N LEU A 204 8.68 7.09 23.52
CA LEU A 204 9.51 6.52 22.46
C LEU A 204 9.36 7.32 21.17
N LEU A 205 8.14 7.53 20.69
CA LEU A 205 7.89 8.27 19.45
C LEU A 205 8.26 9.74 19.54
N ARG A 206 8.03 10.39 20.70
CA ARG A 206 8.46 11.78 20.94
C ARG A 206 9.98 11.92 20.89
N ASN A 207 10.71 10.99 21.50
CA ASN A 207 12.17 10.96 21.44
C ASN A 207 12.67 10.67 20.02
N LEU A 208 11.97 9.83 19.26
CA LEU A 208 12.27 9.53 17.87
C LEU A 208 12.09 10.76 16.97
N LEU A 209 11.00 11.51 17.13
CA LEU A 209 10.77 12.81 16.46
C LEU A 209 11.86 13.82 16.81
N SER A 210 12.21 13.92 18.10
CA SER A 210 13.30 14.77 18.57
C SER A 210 14.65 14.35 17.95
N CYS A 211 14.88 13.05 17.78
CA CYS A 211 16.08 12.55 17.12
C CYS A 211 16.11 12.97 15.65
N ALA A 212 15.01 12.79 14.92
CA ALA A 212 14.92 13.19 13.51
C ALA A 212 15.21 14.69 13.34
N GLU A 213 14.70 15.53 14.22
CA GLU A 213 15.04 16.96 14.26
C GLU A 213 16.56 17.15 14.44
N LYS A 214 17.19 16.50 15.44
CA LYS A 214 18.65 16.61 15.65
C LYS A 214 19.48 16.10 14.48
N VAL A 215 19.01 15.10 13.74
CA VAL A 215 19.65 14.65 12.50
C VAL A 215 19.51 15.71 11.40
N GLY A 216 18.33 16.31 11.25
CA GLY A 216 18.10 17.41 10.30
C GLY A 216 18.90 18.68 10.63
N GLU A 217 19.19 18.93 11.90
CA GLU A 217 20.07 20.02 12.37
C GLU A 217 21.57 19.65 12.35
N GLU A 218 21.94 18.49 11.81
CA GLU A 218 23.33 17.95 11.80
C GLU A 218 23.95 17.77 13.20
N LYS A 219 23.14 17.75 14.26
CA LYS A 219 23.56 17.55 15.65
C LYS A 219 23.66 16.05 15.97
N TYR A 220 24.49 15.33 15.21
CA TYR A 220 24.57 13.87 15.22
C TYR A 220 24.88 13.23 16.58
N GLU A 221 25.76 13.82 17.39
CA GLU A 221 26.07 13.30 18.73
C GLU A 221 24.88 13.41 19.70
N ARG A 222 24.02 14.42 19.51
CA ARG A 222 22.78 14.53 20.30
C ARG A 222 21.75 13.52 19.80
N ALA A 223 21.64 13.36 18.48
CA ALA A 223 20.77 12.37 17.87
C ALA A 223 21.11 10.94 18.33
N ARG A 224 22.40 10.54 18.31
CA ARG A 224 22.84 9.21 18.77
C ARG A 224 22.47 8.93 20.23
N ARG A 225 22.62 9.91 21.13
CA ARG A 225 22.21 9.75 22.52
C ARG A 225 20.71 9.51 22.67
N LEU A 226 19.88 10.21 21.88
CA LEU A 226 18.45 9.96 21.85
C LEU A 226 18.13 8.57 21.28
N LEU A 227 18.80 8.16 20.20
CA LEU A 227 18.63 6.83 19.62
C LEU A 227 18.96 5.71 20.61
N LEU A 228 20.01 5.86 21.43
CA LEU A 228 20.35 4.89 22.46
C LEU A 228 19.24 4.72 23.51
N GLU A 229 18.50 5.79 23.82
CA GLU A 229 17.34 5.69 24.72
C GLU A 229 16.12 5.09 24.00
N CYS A 230 15.89 5.44 22.74
CA CYS A 230 14.83 4.85 21.93
C CYS A 230 15.04 3.34 21.72
N ASP A 231 16.27 2.91 21.48
CA ASP A 231 16.63 1.52 21.21
C ASP A 231 16.26 0.61 22.38
N LYS A 232 16.51 1.06 23.62
CA LYS A 232 16.10 0.37 24.87
C LYS A 232 14.59 0.20 25.02
N MET A 233 13.80 1.03 24.33
CA MET A 233 12.33 1.01 24.41
C MET A 233 11.69 0.36 23.18
N SER A 234 12.45 0.09 22.11
CA SER A 234 11.96 -0.50 20.87
C SER A 234 12.18 -2.02 20.83
N SER A 235 11.41 -2.73 20.01
CA SER A 235 11.51 -4.18 19.86
C SER A 235 11.01 -4.61 18.49
N SER A 236 11.69 -5.55 17.83
CA SER A 236 11.24 -6.11 16.55
C SER A 236 10.07 -7.08 16.65
N THR A 237 9.74 -7.54 17.85
CA THR A 237 8.64 -8.49 18.12
C THR A 237 7.60 -7.93 19.09
N GLY A 238 7.78 -6.70 19.54
CA GLY A 238 6.90 -6.02 20.48
C GLY A 238 5.59 -5.55 19.85
N ASN A 239 4.99 -4.53 20.47
CA ASN A 239 3.77 -3.94 19.93
C ASN A 239 4.04 -3.15 18.63
N PRO A 240 3.00 -2.69 17.90
CA PRO A 240 3.17 -2.04 16.60
C PRO A 240 4.05 -0.77 16.66
N VAL A 241 3.96 0.02 17.73
CA VAL A 241 4.78 1.22 17.94
C VAL A 241 6.25 0.85 18.17
N GLU A 242 6.52 -0.13 19.02
CA GLU A 242 7.88 -0.62 19.29
C GLU A 242 8.55 -1.16 18.02
N ARG A 243 7.80 -1.92 17.21
CA ARG A 243 8.28 -2.49 15.95
C ARG A 243 8.51 -1.43 14.89
N LEU A 244 7.60 -0.47 14.75
CA LEU A 244 7.77 0.68 13.86
C LEU A 244 9.05 1.45 14.24
N ALA A 245 9.17 1.84 15.50
CA ALA A 245 10.31 2.61 15.99
C ALA A 245 11.63 1.87 15.76
N PHE A 246 11.66 0.55 15.97
CA PHE A 246 12.85 -0.27 15.74
C PHE A 246 13.43 -0.10 14.32
N TYR A 247 12.59 -0.14 13.27
CA TYR A 247 13.07 0.03 11.90
C TYR A 247 13.50 1.47 11.59
N PHE A 248 12.80 2.47 12.14
CA PHE A 248 13.17 3.88 12.00
C PHE A 248 14.48 4.21 12.73
N ILE A 249 14.72 3.64 13.91
CA ILE A 249 15.96 3.78 14.69
C ILE A 249 17.15 3.27 13.87
N ARG A 250 17.03 2.09 13.27
CA ARG A 250 18.06 1.51 12.40
C ARG A 250 18.36 2.40 11.20
N ALA A 251 17.31 2.90 10.54
CA ALA A 251 17.47 3.79 9.40
C ALA A 251 18.11 5.14 9.79
N LEU A 252 17.81 5.68 10.97
CA LEU A 252 18.44 6.89 11.51
C LEU A 252 19.91 6.67 11.85
N TYR A 253 20.27 5.55 12.47
CA TYR A 253 21.68 5.20 12.70
C TYR A 253 22.46 5.18 11.38
N GLU A 254 21.91 4.54 10.35
CA GLU A 254 22.54 4.51 9.04
C GLU A 254 22.64 5.89 8.40
N LYS A 255 21.60 6.72 8.49
CA LYS A 255 21.68 8.11 8.01
C LYS A 255 22.87 8.81 8.68
N ILE A 256 22.96 8.76 10.00
CA ILE A 256 24.06 9.42 10.73
C ILE A 256 25.41 8.85 10.32
N ASP A 257 25.55 7.52 10.16
CA ASP A 257 26.79 6.90 9.70
C ASP A 257 27.20 7.40 8.30
N ARG A 258 26.24 7.56 7.39
CA ARG A 258 26.49 8.07 6.03
C ARG A 258 26.93 9.54 6.05
N GLU A 259 26.21 10.40 6.77
CA GLU A 259 26.55 11.83 6.87
C GLU A 259 27.88 12.07 7.59
N THR A 260 28.26 11.18 8.52
CA THR A 260 29.54 11.28 9.25
C THR A 260 30.70 10.53 8.59
N MET A 261 30.51 10.02 7.37
CA MET A 261 31.48 9.19 6.63
C MET A 261 31.97 7.96 7.41
N LYS A 262 31.17 7.46 8.36
CA LYS A 262 31.42 6.24 9.14
C LYS A 262 30.74 5.01 8.52
N PHE A 263 29.90 5.21 7.52
CA PHE A 263 29.23 4.12 6.82
C PHE A 263 30.24 3.26 6.06
N LYS A 264 30.31 1.98 6.42
CA LYS A 264 31.14 0.96 5.78
C LYS A 264 30.33 -0.06 4.96
N GLY A 265 29.02 0.17 4.81
CA GLY A 265 28.12 -0.73 4.10
C GLY A 265 28.29 -0.65 2.58
N LYS A 266 27.89 -1.71 1.88
CA LYS A 266 27.74 -1.69 0.42
C LYS A 266 26.57 -0.79 0.01
N THR A 267 26.53 -0.38 -1.26
CA THR A 267 25.37 0.28 -1.88
C THR A 267 24.10 -0.48 -1.51
N LEU A 268 23.04 0.26 -1.16
CA LEU A 268 21.76 -0.34 -0.80
C LEU A 268 21.28 -1.21 -1.96
N ALA A 269 20.87 -2.45 -1.67
CA ALA A 269 20.16 -3.27 -2.65
C ALA A 269 18.93 -2.50 -3.13
N ASP A 270 18.61 -2.61 -4.42
CA ASP A 270 17.45 -1.90 -4.97
C ASP A 270 16.20 -2.35 -4.19
N PRO A 271 15.46 -1.43 -3.55
CA PRO A 271 14.22 -1.77 -2.87
C PRO A 271 13.25 -2.57 -3.76
N GLN A 272 13.28 -2.37 -5.08
CA GLN A 272 12.46 -3.12 -6.04
C GLN A 272 12.91 -4.59 -6.20
N GLU A 273 14.19 -4.88 -6.03
CA GLU A 273 14.70 -6.27 -6.03
C GLU A 273 14.43 -6.96 -4.69
N VAL A 274 14.51 -6.21 -3.59
CA VAL A 274 14.20 -6.68 -2.23
C VAL A 274 12.70 -6.93 -2.04
N LEU A 275 11.84 -6.21 -2.77
CA LEU A 275 10.36 -6.36 -2.73
C LEU A 275 9.87 -7.71 -3.30
N LYS A 276 10.76 -8.58 -3.80
CA LYS A 276 10.48 -9.98 -4.09
C LYS A 276 10.30 -10.78 -2.78
N SER A 277 9.33 -10.35 -1.98
CA SER A 277 8.88 -11.09 -0.80
C SER A 277 8.49 -12.51 -1.19
N PRO A 278 8.63 -13.49 -0.28
CA PRO A 278 8.18 -14.85 -0.53
C PRO A 278 6.76 -14.86 -1.07
N LYS A 279 6.47 -15.72 -2.06
CA LYS A 279 5.13 -15.85 -2.66
C LYS A 279 4.06 -16.01 -1.55
N THR A 280 4.38 -16.72 -0.48
CA THR A 280 3.54 -16.92 0.71
C THR A 280 3.17 -15.61 1.41
N THR A 281 4.11 -14.70 1.62
CA THR A 281 3.85 -13.39 2.24
C THR A 281 2.97 -12.52 1.37
N GLN A 282 3.19 -12.49 0.05
CA GLN A 282 2.32 -11.74 -0.87
C GLN A 282 0.88 -12.27 -0.85
N ILE A 283 0.73 -13.60 -0.82
CA ILE A 283 -0.58 -14.25 -0.72
C ILE A 283 -1.25 -13.90 0.62
N ALA A 284 -0.55 -14.01 1.74
CA ALA A 284 -1.07 -13.64 3.05
C ALA A 284 -1.51 -12.17 3.11
N PHE A 285 -0.70 -11.26 2.54
CA PHE A 285 -1.03 -9.84 2.44
C PHE A 285 -2.32 -9.62 1.65
N HIS A 286 -2.47 -10.31 0.53
CA HIS A 286 -3.69 -10.20 -0.26
C HIS A 286 -4.90 -10.80 0.44
N LYS A 287 -4.76 -11.94 1.14
CA LYS A 287 -5.85 -12.64 1.81
C LYS A 287 -6.29 -11.97 3.11
N LEU A 288 -5.37 -11.36 3.85
CA LEU A 288 -5.62 -10.88 5.22
C LEU A 288 -5.76 -9.36 5.30
N LEU A 289 -5.23 -8.59 4.34
CA LEU A 289 -5.45 -7.14 4.26
C LEU A 289 -6.41 -6.78 3.11
N PRO A 290 -7.46 -5.99 3.38
CA PRO A 290 -8.41 -5.58 2.35
C PRO A 290 -7.85 -4.54 1.39
N LEU A 291 -6.76 -3.83 1.74
CA LEU A 291 -6.27 -2.64 1.04
C LEU A 291 -6.05 -2.85 -0.47
N SER A 292 -5.34 -3.91 -0.86
CA SER A 292 -5.09 -4.19 -2.29
C SER A 292 -6.33 -4.68 -3.03
N GLN A 293 -7.21 -5.42 -2.35
CA GLN A 293 -8.44 -5.93 -2.94
C GLN A 293 -9.42 -4.79 -3.26
N ILE A 294 -9.57 -3.84 -2.34
CA ILE A 294 -10.44 -2.67 -2.54
C ILE A 294 -10.06 -1.95 -3.85
N ALA A 295 -8.77 -1.67 -4.04
CA ALA A 295 -8.28 -0.99 -5.23
C ALA A 295 -8.52 -1.82 -6.50
N LYS A 296 -8.20 -3.12 -6.47
CA LYS A 296 -8.37 -4.03 -7.62
C LYS A 296 -9.82 -4.13 -8.06
N PHE A 297 -10.73 -4.48 -7.17
CA PHE A 297 -12.14 -4.68 -7.52
C PHE A 297 -12.80 -3.39 -8.01
N ALA A 298 -12.54 -2.25 -7.35
CA ALA A 298 -13.06 -0.96 -7.80
C ALA A 298 -12.46 -0.53 -9.15
N GLY A 299 -11.16 -0.76 -9.36
CA GLY A 299 -10.46 -0.45 -10.61
C GLY A 299 -10.92 -1.33 -11.77
N PHE A 300 -11.13 -2.62 -11.52
CA PHE A 300 -11.63 -3.57 -12.52
C PHE A 300 -13.06 -3.33 -12.90
N GLN A 301 -13.91 -2.98 -11.94
CA GLN A 301 -15.25 -2.49 -12.25
C GLN A 301 -15.19 -1.30 -13.22
N ALA A 302 -14.26 -0.36 -13.01
CA ALA A 302 -14.08 0.75 -13.93
C ALA A 302 -13.59 0.29 -15.31
N ILE A 303 -12.67 -0.68 -15.41
CA ILE A 303 -12.26 -1.26 -16.71
C ILE A 303 -13.46 -1.87 -17.42
N VAL A 304 -14.23 -2.73 -16.75
CA VAL A 304 -15.34 -3.46 -17.35
C VAL A 304 -16.40 -2.50 -17.91
N GLU A 305 -16.71 -1.42 -17.19
CA GLU A 305 -17.62 -0.36 -17.66
C GLU A 305 -17.08 0.36 -18.90
N HIS A 306 -15.77 0.59 -18.97
CA HIS A 306 -15.14 1.27 -20.11
C HIS A 306 -14.98 0.40 -21.36
N VAL A 307 -15.20 -0.91 -21.24
CA VAL A 307 -15.15 -1.89 -22.33
C VAL A 307 -16.48 -2.60 -22.55
N GLU A 308 -17.57 -2.08 -21.97
CA GLU A 308 -18.91 -2.70 -21.94
C GLU A 308 -19.48 -3.05 -23.33
N GLU A 309 -19.18 -2.25 -24.35
CA GLU A 309 -19.62 -2.50 -25.73
C GLU A 309 -18.61 -3.31 -26.55
N SER A 310 -17.40 -3.54 -26.00
CA SER A 310 -16.28 -4.13 -26.72
C SER A 310 -16.25 -5.65 -26.59
N ARG A 311 -16.04 -6.34 -27.71
CA ARG A 311 -15.94 -7.81 -27.77
C ARG A 311 -14.52 -8.34 -27.93
N LYS A 312 -13.62 -7.53 -28.50
CA LYS A 312 -12.18 -7.78 -28.54
C LYS A 312 -11.51 -6.80 -27.57
N ILE A 313 -10.93 -7.30 -26.49
CA ILE A 313 -10.37 -6.47 -25.42
C ILE A 313 -8.88 -6.77 -25.28
N HIS A 314 -8.08 -5.72 -25.14
CA HIS A 314 -6.66 -5.81 -24.86
C HIS A 314 -6.34 -5.06 -23.57
N ILE A 315 -5.93 -5.80 -22.54
CA ILE A 315 -5.45 -5.22 -21.28
C ILE A 315 -3.92 -5.13 -21.33
N VAL A 316 -3.39 -3.93 -21.14
CA VAL A 316 -1.96 -3.68 -20.96
C VAL A 316 -1.71 -3.52 -19.46
N ASP A 317 -1.09 -4.53 -18.86
CA ASP A 317 -0.69 -4.53 -17.46
C ASP A 317 0.78 -4.12 -17.35
N LEU A 318 1.02 -2.97 -16.70
CA LEU A 318 2.37 -2.43 -16.53
C LEU A 318 3.19 -3.17 -15.48
N GLN A 319 2.57 -4.01 -14.64
CA GLN A 319 3.24 -4.81 -13.62
C GLN A 319 2.43 -6.08 -13.28
N ILE A 320 2.61 -7.14 -14.08
CA ILE A 320 1.81 -8.37 -14.00
C ILE A 320 1.92 -9.13 -12.66
N ASN A 321 3.01 -8.96 -11.91
CA ASN A 321 3.28 -9.68 -10.65
C ASN A 321 3.04 -11.20 -10.80
N ASN A 322 2.09 -11.78 -10.04
CA ASN A 322 1.71 -13.19 -10.12
C ASN A 322 0.50 -13.46 -11.04
N GLY A 323 -0.10 -12.43 -11.64
CA GLY A 323 -1.25 -12.53 -12.54
C GLY A 323 -2.61 -12.65 -11.86
N LEU A 324 -2.68 -12.66 -10.53
CA LEU A 324 -3.94 -12.78 -9.79
C LEU A 324 -4.97 -11.72 -10.19
N GLN A 325 -4.50 -10.50 -10.42
CA GLN A 325 -5.37 -9.40 -10.82
C GLN A 325 -5.97 -9.63 -12.23
N CYS A 326 -5.27 -10.36 -13.11
CA CYS A 326 -5.80 -10.74 -14.41
C CYS A 326 -6.86 -11.84 -14.32
N THR A 327 -6.74 -12.81 -13.39
CA THR A 327 -7.76 -13.86 -13.23
C THR A 327 -9.09 -13.26 -12.77
N ILE A 328 -9.06 -12.31 -11.83
CA ILE A 328 -10.24 -11.53 -11.39
C ILE A 328 -10.93 -10.87 -12.59
N LEU A 329 -10.15 -10.13 -13.39
CA LEU A 329 -10.68 -9.40 -14.52
C LEU A 329 -11.22 -10.34 -15.62
N MET A 330 -10.57 -11.47 -15.86
CA MET A 330 -11.06 -12.50 -16.80
C MET A 330 -12.44 -13.02 -16.40
N GLN A 331 -12.64 -13.34 -15.12
CA GLN A 331 -13.93 -13.82 -14.63
C GLN A 331 -15.03 -12.76 -14.81
N ALA A 332 -14.73 -11.50 -14.47
CA ALA A 332 -15.66 -10.38 -14.67
C ALA A 332 -16.02 -10.14 -16.15
N LEU A 333 -15.05 -10.29 -17.06
CA LEU A 333 -15.31 -10.14 -18.48
C LEU A 333 -16.04 -11.35 -19.08
N ALA A 334 -15.80 -12.55 -18.56
CA ALA A 334 -16.45 -13.79 -19.00
C ALA A 334 -17.93 -13.86 -18.59
N SER A 335 -18.33 -13.20 -17.50
CA SER A 335 -19.72 -13.19 -17.01
C SER A 335 -20.65 -12.25 -17.79
N ARG A 336 -20.13 -11.50 -18.77
CA ARG A 336 -20.91 -10.55 -19.57
C ARG A 336 -21.92 -11.27 -20.47
N VAL A 337 -23.20 -10.95 -20.27
CA VAL A 337 -24.30 -11.44 -21.11
C VAL A 337 -24.48 -10.56 -22.34
N GLU A 338 -24.48 -9.24 -22.14
CA GLU A 338 -24.53 -8.26 -23.22
C GLU A 338 -23.11 -8.04 -23.76
N HIS A 339 -22.94 -8.17 -25.08
CA HIS A 339 -21.64 -8.09 -25.78
C HIS A 339 -20.60 -9.12 -25.27
N PRO A 340 -20.87 -10.43 -25.44
CA PRO A 340 -19.97 -11.48 -24.96
C PRO A 340 -18.55 -11.34 -25.54
N LEU A 341 -17.57 -11.72 -24.75
CA LEU A 341 -16.15 -11.61 -25.10
C LEU A 341 -15.82 -12.56 -26.25
N GLU A 342 -15.41 -12.00 -27.39
CA GLU A 342 -14.93 -12.76 -28.54
C GLU A 342 -13.44 -13.07 -28.44
N TYR A 343 -12.66 -12.15 -27.85
CA TYR A 343 -11.22 -12.27 -27.72
C TYR A 343 -10.69 -11.41 -26.56
N LEU A 344 -9.80 -11.99 -25.76
CA LEU A 344 -9.07 -11.29 -24.71
C LEU A 344 -7.57 -11.40 -24.96
N LYS A 345 -6.89 -10.27 -24.96
CA LYS A 345 -5.44 -10.19 -24.97
C LYS A 345 -4.94 -9.50 -23.72
N ILE A 346 -3.91 -10.06 -23.10
CA ILE A 346 -3.22 -9.41 -22.00
C ILE A 346 -1.75 -9.25 -22.39
N THR A 347 -1.27 -8.00 -22.38
CA THR A 347 0.16 -7.71 -22.53
C THR A 347 0.74 -7.36 -21.17
N ALA A 348 1.71 -8.15 -20.72
CA ALA A 348 2.50 -7.86 -19.52
C ALA A 348 3.78 -7.09 -19.91
N VAL A 349 4.00 -5.94 -19.28
CA VAL A 349 5.22 -5.13 -19.44
C VAL A 349 6.17 -5.38 -18.27
N GLY A 350 7.47 -5.49 -18.53
CA GLY A 350 8.49 -5.59 -17.48
C GLY A 350 9.87 -5.17 -17.95
N THR A 351 10.75 -4.82 -17.02
CA THR A 351 12.17 -4.52 -17.32
C THR A 351 13.10 -5.69 -17.03
N ASN A 352 12.64 -6.64 -16.22
CA ASN A 352 13.40 -7.80 -15.77
C ASN A 352 12.45 -9.00 -15.63
N SER A 353 12.99 -10.20 -15.42
CA SER A 353 12.21 -11.38 -15.03
C SER A 353 11.26 -11.96 -16.10
N ARG A 354 11.67 -11.95 -17.38
CA ARG A 354 10.94 -12.63 -18.48
C ARG A 354 10.49 -14.07 -18.13
N PRO A 355 11.33 -14.95 -17.57
CA PRO A 355 10.90 -16.32 -17.26
C PRO A 355 9.71 -16.40 -16.30
N MET A 356 9.67 -15.50 -15.32
CA MET A 356 8.58 -15.42 -14.33
C MET A 356 7.30 -14.88 -14.98
N ILE A 357 7.42 -13.86 -15.84
CA ILE A 357 6.27 -13.31 -16.59
C ILE A 357 5.70 -14.37 -17.56
N GLU A 358 6.56 -15.14 -18.22
CA GLU A 358 6.13 -16.23 -19.10
C GLU A 358 5.46 -17.37 -18.32
N GLU A 359 5.92 -17.66 -17.09
CA GLU A 359 5.26 -18.61 -16.18
C GLU A 359 3.86 -18.14 -15.80
N THR A 360 3.72 -16.88 -15.37
CA THR A 360 2.42 -16.26 -15.14
C THR A 360 1.54 -16.32 -16.39
N GLY A 361 2.10 -16.07 -17.58
CA GLY A 361 1.39 -16.18 -18.84
C GLY A 361 0.84 -17.58 -19.13
N ARG A 362 1.61 -18.63 -18.81
CA ARG A 362 1.14 -20.02 -18.92
C ARG A 362 -0.03 -20.29 -17.97
N HIS A 363 0.07 -19.86 -16.71
CA HIS A 363 -1.02 -20.01 -15.74
C HIS A 363 -2.29 -19.27 -16.18
N LEU A 364 -2.16 -18.03 -16.65
CA LEU A 364 -3.28 -17.25 -17.17
C LEU A 364 -3.90 -17.89 -18.41
N THR A 365 -3.09 -18.49 -19.28
CA THR A 365 -3.59 -19.21 -20.46
C THR A 365 -4.40 -20.44 -20.05
N SER A 366 -3.90 -21.24 -19.10
CA SER A 366 -4.64 -22.39 -18.57
C SER A 366 -5.94 -21.97 -17.87
N PHE A 367 -5.92 -20.86 -17.13
CA PHE A 367 -7.12 -20.32 -16.49
C PHE A 367 -8.15 -19.80 -17.51
N ALA A 368 -7.71 -19.10 -18.56
CA ALA A 368 -8.61 -18.66 -19.62
C ALA A 368 -9.27 -19.85 -20.36
N GLN A 369 -8.54 -20.97 -20.52
CA GLN A 369 -9.10 -22.21 -21.09
C GLN A 369 -10.20 -22.81 -20.21
N SER A 370 -10.06 -22.78 -18.88
CA SER A 370 -11.12 -23.28 -17.97
C SER A 370 -12.41 -22.45 -18.06
N LEU A 371 -12.28 -21.16 -18.40
CA LEU A 371 -13.40 -20.25 -18.70
C LEU A 371 -13.87 -20.31 -20.17
N SER A 372 -13.30 -21.19 -21.00
CA SER A 372 -13.58 -21.29 -22.44
C SER A 372 -13.38 -19.97 -23.23
N LEU A 373 -12.44 -19.12 -22.78
CA LEU A 373 -12.13 -17.85 -23.43
C LEU A 373 -11.12 -18.02 -24.56
N LYS A 374 -11.32 -17.30 -25.66
CA LYS A 374 -10.26 -17.09 -26.66
C LYS A 374 -9.28 -16.06 -26.11
N PHE A 375 -8.09 -16.53 -25.76
CA PHE A 375 -7.11 -15.74 -25.01
C PHE A 375 -5.72 -15.74 -25.64
N LEU A 376 -5.05 -14.59 -25.59
CA LEU A 376 -3.63 -14.44 -25.92
C LEU A 376 -2.89 -13.69 -24.81
N PHE A 377 -1.73 -14.20 -24.43
CA PHE A 377 -0.80 -13.52 -23.54
C PHE A 377 0.43 -13.06 -24.32
N ASN A 378 0.73 -11.77 -24.25
CA ASN A 378 1.89 -11.15 -24.89
C ASN A 378 2.88 -10.66 -23.82
N VAL A 379 4.18 -10.89 -24.05
CA VAL A 379 5.25 -10.56 -23.10
C VAL A 379 6.14 -9.48 -23.70
N VAL A 380 6.06 -8.27 -23.14
CA VAL A 380 6.90 -7.14 -23.52
C VAL A 380 7.93 -6.91 -22.42
N VAL A 381 9.13 -7.43 -22.63
CA VAL A 381 10.27 -7.23 -21.74
C VAL A 381 11.36 -6.47 -22.48
N VAL A 382 11.83 -5.39 -21.85
CA VAL A 382 12.90 -4.52 -22.36
C VAL A 382 13.95 -4.31 -21.27
N ASP A 383 15.21 -4.06 -21.63
CA ASP A 383 16.24 -3.82 -20.61
C ASP A 383 16.00 -2.49 -19.88
N ASP A 384 15.56 -1.47 -20.61
CA ASP A 384 15.14 -0.18 -20.07
C ASP A 384 13.77 0.24 -20.63
N ILE A 385 12.94 0.88 -19.80
CA ILE A 385 11.64 1.47 -20.20
C ILE A 385 11.79 2.42 -21.39
N LEU A 386 12.97 3.04 -21.56
CA LEU A 386 13.26 3.89 -22.70
C LEU A 386 13.17 3.18 -24.05
N ASP A 387 13.35 1.85 -24.09
CA ASP A 387 13.32 1.03 -25.30
C ASP A 387 11.89 0.60 -25.70
N LEU A 388 10.90 0.86 -24.84
CA LEU A 388 9.51 0.57 -25.17
C LEU A 388 9.05 1.35 -26.40
N ASN A 389 8.37 0.62 -27.29
CA ASN A 389 7.76 1.19 -28.48
C ASN A 389 6.49 0.43 -28.87
N LYS A 390 5.62 1.10 -29.63
CA LYS A 390 4.29 0.61 -30.01
C LYS A 390 4.30 -0.76 -30.70
N LYS A 391 5.36 -1.09 -31.46
CA LYS A 391 5.43 -2.33 -32.24
C LYS A 391 5.51 -3.59 -31.38
N LEU A 392 5.97 -3.46 -30.13
CA LEU A 392 6.09 -4.59 -29.20
C LEU A 392 4.72 -5.09 -28.70
N PHE A 393 3.67 -4.28 -28.82
CA PHE A 393 2.34 -4.57 -28.28
C PHE A 393 1.43 -5.33 -29.25
N ASP A 394 1.88 -5.58 -30.49
CA ASP A 394 1.17 -6.37 -31.52
C ASP A 394 -0.32 -6.01 -31.65
N LEU A 395 -0.62 -4.72 -31.83
CA LEU A 395 -1.99 -4.22 -31.76
C LEU A 395 -2.85 -4.68 -32.94
N ASP A 396 -4.09 -5.08 -32.65
CA ASP A 396 -5.17 -5.26 -33.63
C ASP A 396 -5.92 -3.92 -33.80
N GLU A 397 -6.40 -3.61 -35.01
CA GLU A 397 -7.19 -2.39 -35.26
C GLU A 397 -8.58 -2.46 -34.63
N ASP A 398 -9.10 -3.68 -34.40
CA ASP A 398 -10.44 -3.91 -33.87
C ASP A 398 -10.49 -4.08 -32.34
N GLU A 399 -9.35 -4.07 -31.65
CA GLU A 399 -9.31 -4.30 -30.19
C GLU A 399 -9.44 -3.00 -29.38
N THR A 400 -10.26 -3.04 -28.33
CA THR A 400 -10.34 -1.95 -27.35
C THR A 400 -9.28 -2.14 -26.28
N ILE A 401 -8.41 -1.13 -26.12
CA ILE A 401 -7.28 -1.20 -25.19
C ILE A 401 -7.61 -0.52 -23.87
N ALA A 402 -7.33 -1.19 -22.74
CA ALA A 402 -7.31 -0.58 -21.41
C ALA A 402 -5.91 -0.76 -20.78
N VAL A 403 -5.44 0.24 -20.04
CA VAL A 403 -4.16 0.18 -19.33
C VAL A 403 -4.42 0.05 -17.83
N TYR A 404 -3.71 -0.88 -17.19
CA TYR A 404 -3.74 -1.08 -15.74
C TYR A 404 -2.34 -0.85 -15.16
N ALA A 405 -2.25 0.03 -14.16
CA ALA A 405 -1.01 0.42 -13.51
C ALA A 405 -1.21 0.40 -11.99
N GLU A 406 -0.76 -0.66 -11.33
CA GLU A 406 -0.82 -0.81 -9.87
C GLU A 406 0.58 -0.73 -9.27
N TYR A 407 0.83 0.31 -8.46
CA TYR A 407 2.06 0.55 -7.70
C TYR A 407 3.34 0.56 -8.53
N VAL A 408 3.25 0.91 -9.82
CA VAL A 408 4.34 0.78 -10.78
C VAL A 408 4.97 2.12 -11.19
N LEU A 409 4.20 3.21 -11.26
CA LEU A 409 4.70 4.49 -11.77
C LEU A 409 5.66 5.14 -10.78
N MET A 410 5.44 4.93 -9.46
CA MET A 410 6.36 5.40 -8.43
C MET A 410 7.79 4.89 -8.60
N ASN A 411 7.99 3.75 -9.27
CA ASN A 411 9.31 3.18 -9.56
C ASN A 411 10.16 4.06 -10.48
N TRP A 412 9.53 4.95 -11.24
CA TRP A 412 10.18 5.76 -12.27
C TRP A 412 10.16 7.25 -11.97
N ILE A 413 9.63 7.67 -10.82
CA ILE A 413 9.57 9.10 -10.46
C ILE A 413 10.96 9.74 -10.29
N ALA A 414 11.98 8.95 -9.94
CA ALA A 414 13.38 9.38 -9.92
C ALA A 414 13.99 9.50 -11.34
N ARG A 415 13.31 8.98 -12.37
CA ARG A 415 13.74 8.93 -13.77
C ARG A 415 12.66 9.55 -14.67
N PRO A 416 12.49 10.90 -14.66
CA PRO A 416 11.38 11.57 -15.34
C PRO A 416 11.36 11.30 -16.85
N ASN A 417 12.51 11.09 -17.49
CA ASN A 417 12.59 10.68 -18.89
C ASN A 417 11.93 9.32 -19.18
N CYS A 418 12.03 8.35 -18.26
CA CYS A 418 11.37 7.05 -18.38
C CYS A 418 9.85 7.21 -18.26
N LEU A 419 9.37 8.00 -17.30
CA LEU A 419 7.94 8.30 -17.18
C LEU A 419 7.41 9.06 -18.41
N ASP A 420 8.16 10.04 -18.93
CA ASP A 420 7.74 10.81 -20.10
C ASP A 420 7.62 9.88 -21.32
N LYS A 421 8.59 8.99 -21.51
CA LYS A 421 8.59 7.99 -22.59
C LYS A 421 7.43 7.01 -22.46
N LEU A 422 7.17 6.51 -21.25
CA LEU A 422 6.03 5.64 -20.98
C LEU A 422 4.71 6.35 -21.30
N MET A 423 4.54 7.61 -20.88
CA MET A 423 3.31 8.33 -21.14
C MET A 423 3.11 8.60 -22.64
N GLN A 424 4.19 8.90 -23.37
CA GLN A 424 4.14 8.99 -24.83
C GLN A 424 3.72 7.66 -25.46
N LEU A 425 4.28 6.54 -25.00
CA LEU A 425 3.89 5.21 -25.46
C LEU A 425 2.41 4.94 -25.21
N ILE A 426 1.93 5.11 -23.98
CA ILE A 426 0.53 4.89 -23.59
C ILE A 426 -0.39 5.74 -24.47
N ARG A 427 -0.01 6.99 -24.76
CA ARG A 427 -0.75 7.84 -25.71
C ARG A 427 -0.82 7.25 -27.12
N THR A 428 0.25 6.63 -27.62
CA THR A 428 0.25 5.97 -28.95
C THR A 428 -0.54 4.67 -29.00
N LEU A 429 -0.75 4.02 -27.85
CA LEU A 429 -1.65 2.88 -27.71
C LEU A 429 -3.13 3.29 -27.77
N ASN A 430 -3.43 4.56 -27.46
CA ASN A 430 -4.79 5.13 -27.50
C ASN A 430 -5.82 4.31 -26.66
N PRO A 431 -5.56 4.07 -25.36
CA PRO A 431 -6.48 3.31 -24.53
C PRO A 431 -7.81 4.03 -24.29
N CYS A 432 -8.89 3.27 -24.13
CA CYS A 432 -10.19 3.80 -23.75
C CYS A 432 -10.22 4.28 -22.29
N VAL A 433 -9.39 3.68 -21.43
CA VAL A 433 -9.16 4.07 -20.04
C VAL A 433 -7.78 3.62 -19.56
N MET A 434 -7.17 4.40 -18.68
CA MET A 434 -6.01 4.01 -17.88
C MET A 434 -6.39 4.05 -16.40
N ILE A 435 -6.32 2.91 -15.73
CA ILE A 435 -6.54 2.79 -14.28
C ILE A 435 -5.19 2.85 -13.58
N VAL A 436 -5.09 3.76 -12.62
CA VAL A 436 -3.88 3.99 -11.82
C VAL A 436 -4.21 3.78 -10.35
N CYS A 437 -3.52 2.83 -9.73
CA CYS A 437 -3.49 2.64 -8.29
C CYS A 437 -2.06 2.95 -7.80
N GLU A 438 -1.92 3.96 -6.94
CA GLU A 438 -0.62 4.40 -6.43
C GLU A 438 -0.64 4.64 -4.93
N VAL A 439 0.55 4.68 -4.31
CA VAL A 439 0.71 5.03 -2.90
C VAL A 439 0.28 6.48 -2.66
N GLU A 440 -0.50 6.72 -1.61
CA GLU A 440 -0.97 8.05 -1.20
C GLU A 440 -0.18 8.56 0.03
N ALA A 441 1.05 9.02 -0.21
CA ALA A 441 1.93 9.63 0.81
C ALA A 441 2.89 10.64 0.19
N ASN A 442 3.34 11.65 0.93
CA ASN A 442 4.28 12.67 0.44
C ASN A 442 5.73 12.48 0.93
N CYS A 443 6.30 11.29 0.72
CA CYS A 443 7.66 10.94 1.16
C CYS A 443 8.76 11.48 0.22
N ASN A 444 8.47 12.47 -0.64
CA ASN A 444 9.43 13.03 -1.59
C ASN A 444 9.83 14.49 -1.30
N SER A 445 9.53 15.04 -0.11
CA SER A 445 10.00 16.37 0.29
C SER A 445 11.54 16.47 0.21
N PRO A 446 12.12 17.60 -0.23
CA PRO A 446 13.57 17.81 -0.11
C PRO A 446 14.02 17.96 1.35
N ILE A 447 13.11 18.29 2.28
CA ILE A 447 13.42 18.50 3.69
C ILE A 447 13.33 17.16 4.44
N PHE A 448 14.45 16.74 5.06
CA PHE A 448 14.55 15.44 5.73
C PHE A 448 13.48 15.22 6.81
N VAL A 449 13.30 16.18 7.71
CA VAL A 449 12.35 16.05 8.84
C VAL A 449 10.93 15.89 8.34
N GLU A 450 10.55 16.60 7.28
CA GLU A 450 9.25 16.47 6.64
C GLU A 450 9.01 15.07 6.08
N ARG A 451 9.99 14.54 5.33
CA ARG A 451 9.91 13.16 4.83
C ARG A 451 9.83 12.15 5.98
N PHE A 452 10.61 12.35 7.03
CA PHE A 452 10.66 11.46 8.18
C PHE A 452 9.30 11.36 8.87
N VAL A 453 8.67 12.52 9.13
CA VAL A 453 7.36 12.60 9.77
C VAL A 453 6.29 11.94 8.90
N GLU A 454 6.25 12.27 7.60
CA GLU A 454 5.29 11.67 6.68
C GLU A 454 5.43 10.13 6.64
N ALA A 455 6.66 9.63 6.53
CA ALA A 455 6.94 8.20 6.54
C ALA A 455 6.52 7.55 7.86
N LEU A 456 6.74 8.21 9.00
CA LEU A 456 6.37 7.67 10.31
C LEU A 456 4.86 7.45 10.42
N PHE A 457 4.04 8.40 9.97
CA PHE A 457 2.59 8.24 9.92
C PHE A 457 2.15 7.17 8.92
N PHE A 458 2.71 7.21 7.71
CA PHE A 458 2.36 6.28 6.63
C PHE A 458 2.66 4.82 7.00
N TYR A 459 3.89 4.53 7.44
CA TYR A 459 4.24 3.18 7.90
C TYR A 459 3.59 2.85 9.24
N GLY A 460 3.33 3.83 10.11
CA GLY A 460 2.58 3.60 11.34
C GLY A 460 1.19 3.00 11.08
N ALA A 461 0.48 3.49 10.07
CA ALA A 461 -0.79 2.90 9.63
C ALA A 461 -0.63 1.47 9.08
N PHE A 462 0.44 1.17 8.35
CA PHE A 462 0.73 -0.20 7.93
C PHE A 462 1.03 -1.14 9.10
N PHE A 463 1.89 -0.74 10.05
CA PHE A 463 2.22 -1.56 11.21
C PHE A 463 0.99 -1.83 12.09
N ASP A 464 0.11 -0.84 12.23
CA ASP A 464 -1.19 -0.98 12.88
C ASP A 464 -2.08 -1.99 12.13
N SER A 465 -2.17 -1.87 10.79
CA SER A 465 -2.95 -2.81 9.97
C SER A 465 -2.43 -4.24 10.04
N LEU A 466 -1.11 -4.43 10.07
CA LEU A 466 -0.52 -5.77 10.21
C LEU A 466 -0.79 -6.38 11.58
N ALA A 467 -0.80 -5.55 12.63
CA ALA A 467 -1.12 -6.02 13.98
C ALA A 467 -2.56 -6.52 14.09
N ASP A 468 -3.50 -5.82 13.45
CA ASP A 468 -4.91 -6.20 13.47
C ASP A 468 -5.21 -7.38 12.52
N CYS A 469 -4.67 -7.35 11.30
CA CYS A 469 -4.96 -8.32 10.24
C CYS A 469 -4.16 -9.62 10.33
N LEU A 470 -2.89 -9.58 10.76
CA LEU A 470 -1.97 -10.73 10.81
C LEU A 470 -1.67 -11.16 12.25
N LYS A 471 -2.55 -10.87 13.21
CA LYS A 471 -2.37 -11.24 14.63
C LYS A 471 -2.08 -12.73 14.89
N ASN A 472 -2.50 -13.61 13.99
CA ASN A 472 -2.32 -15.05 14.08
C ASN A 472 -1.30 -15.59 13.05
N ASP A 473 -0.60 -14.71 12.33
CA ASP A 473 0.34 -15.03 11.26
C ASP A 473 1.63 -14.22 11.42
N ASP A 474 2.33 -14.52 12.52
CA ASP A 474 3.56 -13.82 12.88
C ASP A 474 4.67 -13.98 11.84
N GLU A 475 4.73 -15.13 11.16
CA GLU A 475 5.74 -15.41 10.15
C GLU A 475 5.61 -14.44 8.96
N ASN A 476 4.43 -14.35 8.36
CA ASN A 476 4.22 -13.44 7.22
C ASN A 476 4.25 -11.97 7.65
N ARG A 477 3.78 -11.66 8.87
CA ARG A 477 3.90 -10.31 9.47
C ARG A 477 5.36 -9.88 9.57
N MET A 478 6.19 -10.70 10.23
CA MET A 478 7.62 -10.42 10.40
C MET A 478 8.35 -10.39 9.06
N ALA A 479 8.02 -11.28 8.13
CA ALA A 479 8.60 -11.29 6.79
C ALA A 479 8.36 -9.95 6.10
N ALA A 480 7.13 -9.46 6.06
CA ALA A 480 6.83 -8.20 5.39
C ALA A 480 7.42 -6.97 6.09
N GLU A 481 7.42 -6.94 7.42
CA GLU A 481 8.03 -5.84 8.17
C GLU A 481 9.55 -5.80 7.97
N SER A 482 10.21 -6.96 8.08
CA SER A 482 11.66 -7.05 8.04
C SER A 482 12.26 -6.98 6.64
N THR A 483 11.49 -7.26 5.59
CA THR A 483 11.96 -7.20 4.19
C THR A 483 11.40 -6.00 3.45
N ASN A 484 10.08 -5.91 3.31
CA ASN A 484 9.43 -4.89 2.47
C ASN A 484 9.46 -3.51 3.14
N PHE A 485 8.90 -3.40 4.35
CA PHE A 485 8.77 -2.11 5.03
C PHE A 485 10.10 -1.61 5.57
N SER A 486 10.96 -2.49 6.10
CA SER A 486 12.30 -2.09 6.55
C SER A 486 13.13 -1.49 5.42
N SER A 487 13.13 -2.13 4.24
CA SER A 487 13.86 -1.66 3.06
C SER A 487 13.33 -0.30 2.61
N ALA A 488 12.01 -0.14 2.64
CA ALA A 488 11.38 1.10 2.22
C ALA A 488 11.63 2.27 3.19
N ILE A 489 11.46 2.05 4.49
CA ILE A 489 11.80 2.99 5.56
C ILE A 489 13.29 3.38 5.45
N ARG A 490 14.16 2.38 5.31
CA ARG A 490 15.61 2.59 5.16
C ARG A 490 15.94 3.44 3.93
N ASN A 491 15.32 3.20 2.78
CA ASN A 491 15.56 4.00 1.59
C ASN A 491 15.08 5.46 1.77
N ILE A 492 13.88 5.66 2.31
CA ILE A 492 13.32 7.01 2.52
C ILE A 492 14.15 7.81 3.54
N VAL A 493 14.56 7.17 4.63
CA VAL A 493 15.20 7.85 5.76
C VAL A 493 16.71 7.94 5.55
N ALA A 494 17.39 6.85 5.20
CA ALA A 494 18.86 6.79 5.26
C ALA A 494 19.58 7.26 3.99
N THR A 495 18.90 7.29 2.84
CA THR A 495 19.53 7.60 1.54
C THR A 495 19.08 8.96 0.99
N GLU A 496 19.90 9.54 0.11
CA GLU A 496 19.64 10.79 -0.61
C GLU A 496 20.07 10.65 -2.07
N GLY A 497 19.80 11.68 -2.89
CA GLY A 497 20.21 11.71 -4.29
C GLY A 497 19.70 10.51 -5.09
N ASP A 498 20.53 9.97 -5.97
CA ASP A 498 20.17 8.86 -6.85
C ASP A 498 19.98 7.53 -6.12
N GLU A 499 20.54 7.37 -4.91
CA GLU A 499 20.34 6.18 -4.06
C GLU A 499 18.92 6.15 -3.46
N ARG A 500 18.27 7.30 -3.30
CA ARG A 500 16.88 7.39 -2.84
C ARG A 500 15.92 7.10 -3.99
N LYS A 501 15.47 5.84 -4.06
CA LYS A 501 14.56 5.32 -5.09
C LYS A 501 13.09 5.50 -4.72
N ILE A 502 12.74 5.31 -3.45
CA ILE A 502 11.37 5.46 -2.97
C ILE A 502 11.06 6.92 -2.72
N ARG A 503 10.05 7.40 -3.44
CA ARG A 503 9.69 8.80 -3.57
C ARG A 503 8.18 8.92 -3.71
N HIS A 504 7.44 8.38 -2.74
CA HIS A 504 5.99 8.45 -2.74
C HIS A 504 5.52 9.91 -2.86
N VAL A 505 4.48 10.10 -3.66
CA VAL A 505 3.81 11.40 -3.86
C VAL A 505 2.30 11.19 -3.81
N SER A 506 1.55 12.20 -3.39
CA SER A 506 0.10 12.15 -3.42
C SER A 506 -0.44 12.21 -4.84
N ILE A 507 -1.71 11.83 -5.00
CA ILE A 507 -2.41 11.90 -6.29
C ILE A 507 -2.28 13.26 -6.98
N ASP A 508 -2.27 14.37 -6.26
CA ASP A 508 -2.22 15.71 -6.86
C ASP A 508 -0.96 15.92 -7.71
N VAL A 509 0.16 15.29 -7.35
CA VAL A 509 1.38 15.29 -8.15
C VAL A 509 1.17 14.48 -9.44
N TRP A 510 0.54 13.31 -9.34
CA TRP A 510 0.15 12.51 -10.49
C TRP A 510 -0.83 13.24 -11.42
N ARG A 511 -1.81 13.97 -10.87
CA ARG A 511 -2.76 14.79 -11.64
C ARG A 511 -2.02 15.85 -12.46
N ALA A 512 -1.15 16.62 -11.81
CA ALA A 512 -0.35 17.64 -12.48
C ALA A 512 0.56 17.03 -13.55
N TYR A 513 1.12 15.85 -13.27
CA TYR A 513 1.96 15.12 -14.21
C TYR A 513 1.17 14.64 -15.44
N PHE A 514 0.04 13.94 -15.26
CA PHE A 514 -0.78 13.41 -16.34
C PHE A 514 -1.43 14.50 -17.20
N ALA A 515 -1.80 15.64 -16.61
CA ALA A 515 -2.34 16.78 -17.34
C ALA A 515 -1.38 17.29 -18.43
N ARG A 516 -0.06 17.23 -18.20
CA ARG A 516 0.97 17.60 -19.20
C ARG A 516 0.92 16.74 -20.47
N PHE A 517 0.39 15.52 -20.37
CA PHE A 517 0.23 14.58 -21.48
C PHE A 517 -1.17 14.61 -22.10
N GLY A 518 -2.02 15.54 -21.66
CA GLY A 518 -3.40 15.68 -22.14
C GLY A 518 -4.33 14.58 -21.65
N LEU A 519 -4.02 13.97 -20.50
CA LEU A 519 -4.98 13.14 -19.79
C LEU A 519 -5.83 13.98 -18.85
N PHE A 520 -7.07 13.57 -18.69
CA PHE A 520 -7.98 14.10 -17.68
C PHE A 520 -8.55 12.94 -16.85
N GLU A 521 -8.83 13.25 -15.59
CA GLU A 521 -9.38 12.28 -14.64
C GLU A 521 -10.87 12.07 -14.90
N VAL A 522 -11.28 10.81 -14.88
CA VAL A 522 -12.66 10.35 -14.98
C VAL A 522 -13.10 9.88 -13.61
N GLU A 523 -14.30 10.27 -13.23
CA GLU A 523 -14.91 9.85 -11.97
C GLU A 523 -15.17 8.35 -11.95
N LEU A 524 -14.76 7.71 -10.85
CA LEU A 524 -15.12 6.32 -10.60
C LEU A 524 -16.63 6.19 -10.38
N SER A 525 -17.24 5.19 -10.99
CA SER A 525 -18.68 4.99 -10.91
C SER A 525 -19.12 4.56 -9.51
N MET A 526 -20.42 4.71 -9.24
CA MET A 526 -21.02 4.16 -8.02
C MET A 526 -20.86 2.64 -7.93
N SER A 527 -20.78 1.93 -9.06
CA SER A 527 -20.50 0.49 -9.06
C SER A 527 -19.08 0.21 -8.58
N SER A 528 -18.08 1.00 -9.02
CA SER A 528 -16.69 0.88 -8.53
C SER A 528 -16.62 1.10 -7.03
N ILE A 529 -17.32 2.13 -6.52
CA ILE A 529 -17.39 2.39 -5.08
C ILE A 529 -18.16 1.29 -4.35
N TYR A 530 -19.20 0.73 -4.95
CA TYR A 530 -19.94 -0.40 -4.39
C TYR A 530 -19.05 -1.64 -4.24
N GLN A 531 -18.25 -1.97 -5.25
CA GLN A 531 -17.28 -3.07 -5.20
C GLN A 531 -16.23 -2.88 -4.09
N ALA A 532 -15.70 -1.67 -3.93
CA ALA A 532 -14.84 -1.34 -2.80
C ALA A 532 -15.51 -1.61 -1.43
N ASN A 533 -16.79 -1.24 -1.29
CA ASN A 533 -17.54 -1.48 -0.06
C ASN A 533 -17.88 -2.96 0.17
N LEU A 534 -18.11 -3.74 -0.89
CA LEU A 534 -18.32 -5.19 -0.77
C LEU A 534 -17.07 -5.89 -0.24
N VAL A 535 -15.90 -5.53 -0.76
CA VAL A 535 -14.62 -6.05 -0.25
C VAL A 535 -14.52 -5.76 1.24
N LEU A 536 -14.78 -4.54 1.70
CA LEU A 536 -14.70 -4.21 3.13
C LEU A 536 -15.57 -5.10 4.02
N LYS A 537 -16.79 -5.41 3.58
CA LYS A 537 -17.72 -6.26 4.34
C LYS A 537 -17.22 -7.70 4.51
N ASN A 538 -16.34 -8.16 3.63
CA ASN A 538 -15.77 -9.51 3.68
C ASN A 538 -14.61 -9.63 4.68
N PHE A 539 -14.14 -8.51 5.23
CA PHE A 539 -13.03 -8.48 6.18
C PHE A 539 -13.48 -8.08 7.57
N MET A 540 -13.06 -8.83 8.59
CA MET A 540 -13.30 -8.46 10.00
C MET A 540 -12.67 -7.11 10.38
N CYS A 541 -11.59 -6.72 9.69
CA CYS A 541 -10.93 -5.43 9.85
C CYS A 541 -11.49 -4.33 8.93
N GLY A 542 -12.59 -4.61 8.21
CA GLY A 542 -13.19 -3.68 7.24
C GLY A 542 -13.53 -2.33 7.86
N ASP A 543 -14.02 -2.32 9.11
CA ASP A 543 -14.36 -1.10 9.85
C ASP A 543 -13.15 -0.20 10.16
N SER A 544 -11.93 -0.78 10.17
CA SER A 544 -10.69 0.00 10.33
C SER A 544 -10.24 0.64 9.03
N CYS A 545 -10.76 0.23 7.89
CA CYS A 545 -10.45 0.86 6.61
C CYS A 545 -11.35 2.07 6.36
N THR A 546 -10.80 3.06 5.67
CA THR A 546 -11.49 4.30 5.32
C THR A 546 -11.47 4.50 3.82
N LEU A 547 -12.62 4.85 3.24
CA LEU A 547 -12.75 5.18 1.82
C LEU A 547 -13.15 6.65 1.69
N ASP A 548 -12.33 7.45 1.02
CA ASP A 548 -12.67 8.82 0.64
C ASP A 548 -12.86 8.93 -0.87
N THR A 549 -14.07 9.26 -1.30
CA THR A 549 -14.47 9.34 -2.71
C THR A 549 -14.53 10.76 -3.27
N LYS A 550 -13.98 11.74 -2.54
CA LYS A 550 -13.95 13.14 -2.98
C LYS A 550 -13.06 13.32 -4.22
N ASP A 551 -13.39 14.33 -5.02
CA ASP A 551 -12.59 14.77 -6.17
C ASP A 551 -12.35 13.67 -7.21
N LYS A 552 -13.36 12.87 -7.56
CA LYS A 552 -13.34 11.87 -8.66
C LYS A 552 -12.41 10.66 -8.47
N ARG A 553 -11.74 10.54 -7.32
CA ARG A 553 -10.84 9.44 -6.96
C ARG A 553 -11.41 8.60 -5.83
N LEU A 554 -10.79 7.45 -5.58
CA LEU A 554 -10.98 6.67 -4.36
C LEU A 554 -9.66 6.64 -3.57
N VAL A 555 -9.64 7.20 -2.38
CA VAL A 555 -8.53 7.03 -1.43
C VAL A 555 -8.88 5.94 -0.45
N ILE A 556 -7.97 4.99 -0.31
CA ILE A 556 -8.06 3.88 0.61
C ILE A 556 -7.09 4.18 1.74
N GLY A 557 -7.60 4.20 2.96
CA GLY A 557 -6.82 4.48 4.16
C GLY A 557 -7.09 3.49 5.28
N TRP A 558 -6.28 3.57 6.33
CA TRP A 558 -6.41 2.80 7.55
C TRP A 558 -6.54 3.74 8.75
N LYS A 559 -7.65 3.62 9.49
CA LYS A 559 -8.04 4.48 10.62
C LYS A 559 -7.87 5.97 10.32
N GLY A 560 -8.23 6.37 9.09
CA GLY A 560 -8.17 7.74 8.59
C GLY A 560 -6.83 8.18 7.98
N THR A 561 -5.78 7.36 8.05
CA THR A 561 -4.50 7.62 7.37
C THR A 561 -4.59 7.14 5.92
N PRO A 562 -4.45 8.01 4.91
CA PRO A 562 -4.40 7.60 3.51
C PRO A 562 -3.22 6.67 3.22
N LEU A 563 -3.46 5.59 2.47
CA LEU A 563 -2.43 4.61 2.11
C LEU A 563 -2.27 4.48 0.59
N SER A 564 -3.39 4.43 -0.13
CA SER A 564 -3.41 4.29 -1.58
C SER A 564 -4.48 5.16 -2.22
N SER A 565 -4.29 5.52 -3.48
CA SER A 565 -5.28 6.19 -4.30
C SER A 565 -5.54 5.40 -5.58
N LEU A 566 -6.81 5.28 -5.96
CA LEU A 566 -7.28 4.71 -7.21
C LEU A 566 -7.93 5.82 -8.04
N SER A 567 -7.55 5.89 -9.31
CA SER A 567 -8.06 6.89 -10.26
C SER A 567 -8.15 6.33 -11.68
N ALA A 568 -9.07 6.88 -12.47
CA ALA A 568 -9.28 6.52 -13.87
C ALA A 568 -8.97 7.71 -14.79
N TRP A 569 -8.32 7.47 -15.92
CA TRP A 569 -7.80 8.51 -16.79
C TRP A 569 -8.12 8.26 -18.26
N LYS A 570 -8.39 9.32 -19.00
CA LYS A 570 -8.60 9.29 -20.45
C LYS A 570 -7.77 10.35 -21.15
N PHE A 571 -7.35 10.07 -22.38
CA PHE A 571 -6.80 11.10 -23.26
C PHE A 571 -7.91 12.00 -23.78
N GLN A 572 -7.67 13.30 -23.78
CA GLN A 572 -8.55 14.25 -24.44
C GLN A 572 -8.64 13.91 -25.93
N ARG A 573 -9.84 13.56 -26.40
CA ARG A 573 -10.09 13.33 -27.83
C ARG A 573 -9.74 14.62 -28.55
N ARG A 574 -8.83 14.55 -29.53
CA ARG A 574 -8.66 15.66 -30.47
C ARG A 574 -9.95 15.75 -31.26
N CYS A 575 -10.69 16.85 -31.11
CA CYS A 575 -11.72 17.21 -32.08
C CYS A 575 -11.01 17.31 -33.45
N LEU A 576 -11.27 16.35 -34.33
CA LEU A 576 -10.94 16.48 -35.74
C LEU A 576 -11.90 17.55 -36.27
N TYR A 577 -11.40 18.78 -36.41
CA TYR A 577 -12.09 19.85 -37.12
C TYR A 577 -11.78 19.77 -38.61
#